data_AF-A0AAX0QY37-F1
#
_entry.id   AF-A0AAX0QY37-F1
#
_cell.length_a   1.000
_cell.length_b   1.000
_cell.length_c   1.000
_cell.angle_alpha   90.00
_cell.angle_beta   90.00
_cell.angle_gamma   90.00
#
_symmetry.space_group_name_H-M   'P 1'
#
loop_
_entity.id
_entity.type
_entity.pdbx_description
1 polymer ?
#
loop_
_entity_poly.entity_id
_entity_poly.type
_entity_poly.pdbx_seq_one_letter_code
_entity_poly.pdbx_strand_id
1 'polypeptide(L)' 'MKKILDYEKLDKMNAEIKEASKKIKAPDVEDAPYEYPDVPEGFDDLTDEEIRYLAFGVKPE' A
#
# COMPACT_ATOMS: atom_id res chain seq x y z
N MET A 1 15.96 9.16 17.58
CA MET A 1 14.67 9.86 17.72
C MET A 1 13.63 8.93 17.14
N LYS A 2 12.69 8.41 17.95
CA LYS A 2 11.59 7.59 17.43
C LYS A 2 10.75 8.48 16.53
N LYS A 3 10.77 8.26 15.21
CA LYS A 3 9.88 8.99 14.31
C LYS A 3 8.47 8.49 14.57
N ILE A 4 7.59 9.39 14.98
CA ILE A 4 6.17 9.07 15.13
C ILE A 4 5.61 9.00 13.72
N LEU A 5 5.26 7.79 13.26
CA LEU A 5 4.57 7.61 12.00
C LEU A 5 3.15 8.19 12.08
N ASP A 6 2.68 8.75 10.98
CA ASP A 6 1.30 9.22 10.85
C ASP A 6 0.38 8.02 10.55
N TYR A 7 0.03 7.29 11.60
CA TYR A 7 -0.79 6.08 11.47
C TYR A 7 -2.18 6.35 10.87
N GLU A 8 -2.76 7.55 11.05
CA GLU A 8 -4.06 7.89 10.47
C GLU A 8 -3.98 8.00 8.95
N LYS A 9 -2.93 8.68 8.44
CA LYS A 9 -2.63 8.72 7.00
C LYS A 9 -2.39 7.31 6.45
N LEU A 10 -1.61 6.48 7.15
CA LEU A 10 -1.30 5.12 6.71
C LEU A 10 -2.52 4.20 6.71
N ASP A 11 -3.40 4.29 7.71
CA ASP A 11 -4.63 3.49 7.75
C ASP A 11 -5.59 3.87 6.61
N LYS A 12 -5.70 5.17 6.29
CA LYS A 12 -6.47 5.63 5.14
C LYS A 12 -5.89 5.09 3.83
N MET A 13 -4.57 5.20 3.65
CA MET A 13 -3.87 4.69 2.47
C MET A 13 -4.03 3.16 2.33
N ASN A 14 -3.97 2.42 3.44
CA ASN A 14 -4.21 0.97 3.46
C ASN A 14 -5.64 0.62 3.01
N ALA A 15 -6.64 1.41 3.41
CA ALA A 15 -8.02 1.23 2.97
C ALA A 15 -8.14 1.45 1.45
N GLU A 16 -7.51 2.52 0.92
CA GLU A 16 -7.51 2.83 -0.51
C GLU A 16 -6.80 1.74 -1.33
N ILE A 17 -5.64 1.24 -0.88
CA ILE A 17 -4.93 0.12 -1.52
C ILE A 17 -5.82 -1.14 -1.54
N LYS A 18 -6.52 -1.44 -0.44
CA LYS A 18 -7.43 -2.59 -0.37
C LYS A 18 -8.66 -2.44 -1.27
N GLU A 19 -9.13 -1.22 -1.51
CA GLU A 19 -10.20 -0.98 -2.47
C GLU A 19 -9.70 -1.06 -3.92
N ALA A 20 -8.52 -0.52 -4.21
CA ALA A 20 -7.88 -0.61 -5.50
C ALA A 20 -7.56 -2.07 -5.88
N SER A 21 -7.07 -2.86 -4.93
CA SER A 21 -6.73 -4.27 -5.16
C SER A 21 -7.92 -5.14 -5.52
N LYS A 22 -9.11 -4.85 -4.97
CA LYS A 22 -10.35 -5.54 -5.34
C LYS A 22 -10.80 -5.26 -6.77
N LYS A 23 -10.35 -4.15 -7.37
CA LYS A 23 -10.67 -3.78 -8.76
C LYS A 23 -9.71 -4.42 -9.76
N ILE A 24 -8.55 -4.90 -9.30
CA ILE A 24 -7.60 -5.62 -10.15
C ILE A 24 -8.25 -6.92 -10.60
N LYS A 25 -8.46 -7.04 -11.90
CA LYS A 25 -8.75 -8.33 -12.52
C LYS A 25 -7.41 -9.00 -12.80
N ALA A 26 -7.03 -9.97 -11.96
CA ALA A 26 -5.94 -10.85 -12.34
C ALA A 26 -6.36 -11.56 -13.63
N PRO A 27 -5.58 -11.43 -14.72
CA PRO A 27 -5.96 -12.12 -15.94
C PRO A 27 -5.83 -13.62 -15.73
N ASP A 28 -6.84 -14.36 -16.23
CA ASP A 28 -6.93 -15.83 -16.10
C ASP A 28 -5.85 -16.57 -16.91
N VAL A 29 -5.13 -15.87 -17.79
CA VAL A 29 -4.08 -16.41 -18.65
C VAL A 29 -2.70 -16.00 -18.14
N GLU A 30 -1.79 -16.97 -17.99
CA GLU A 30 -0.43 -16.79 -17.45
C GLU A 30 0.40 -15.71 -18.16
N ASP A 31 0.05 -15.36 -19.40
CA ASP A 31 0.81 -14.44 -20.27
C ASP A 31 0.14 -13.08 -20.52
N ALA A 32 -1.02 -12.80 -19.90
CA ALA A 32 -1.60 -11.47 -20.02
C ALA A 32 -0.86 -10.47 -19.12
N PRO A 33 -0.65 -9.23 -19.60
CA PRO A 33 0.02 -8.21 -18.81
C PRO A 33 -0.77 -7.96 -17.51
N TYR A 34 -0.05 -7.97 -16.40
CA TYR A 34 -0.62 -7.61 -15.11
C TYR A 34 -0.87 -6.10 -15.09
N GLU A 35 -2.13 -5.69 -15.02
CA GLU A 35 -2.47 -4.29 -14.79
C GLU A 35 -2.21 -3.95 -13.32
N TYR A 36 -1.23 -3.07 -13.09
CA TYR A 36 -0.99 -2.53 -11.77
C TYR A 36 -2.13 -1.58 -11.39
N PRO A 37 -2.64 -1.65 -10.15
CA PRO A 37 -3.62 -0.69 -9.66
C PRO A 37 -2.99 0.70 -9.56
N ASP A 38 -3.82 1.73 -9.70
CA ASP A 38 -3.43 3.06 -9.24
C ASP A 38 -3.14 3.02 -7.75
N VAL A 39 -1.95 3.52 -7.38
CA VAL A 39 -1.56 3.67 -5.98
C VAL A 39 -2.11 4.98 -5.41
N PRO A 40 -2.41 5.06 -4.11
CA PRO A 40 -2.92 6.29 -3.52
C PRO A 40 -1.87 7.41 -3.54
N GLU A 41 -2.35 8.65 -3.49
CA GLU A 41 -1.48 9.84 -3.52
C GLU A 41 -0.46 9.83 -2.36
N GLY A 42 0.82 10.04 -2.70
CA GLY A 42 1.92 10.03 -1.73
C GLY A 42 2.41 8.64 -1.33
N PHE A 43 1.99 7.58 -2.04
CA PHE A 43 2.52 6.22 -1.84
C PHE A 43 4.00 6.13 -2.21
N ASP A 44 4.42 6.79 -3.30
CA ASP A 44 5.82 6.82 -3.74
C ASP A 44 6.75 7.60 -2.79
N ASP A 45 6.18 8.46 -1.95
CA ASP A 45 6.91 9.26 -0.95
C ASP A 45 7.02 8.55 0.41
N LEU A 46 6.49 7.34 0.55
CA LEU A 46 6.53 6.60 1.80
C LEU A 46 7.96 6.17 2.16
N THR A 47 8.30 6.31 3.43
CA THR A 47 9.53 5.76 3.98
C THR A 47 9.46 4.25 4.14
N ASP A 48 10.62 3.59 4.24
CA ASP A 48 10.69 2.14 4.49
C ASP A 48 9.89 1.70 5.73
N GLU A 49 9.86 2.55 6.76
CA GLU A 49 9.13 2.32 8.01
C GLU A 49 7.61 2.32 7.79
N GLU A 50 7.12 3.25 6.98
CA GLU A 50 5.71 3.36 6.60
C GLU A 50 5.28 2.20 5.70
N ILE A 51 6.12 1.84 4.73
CA ILE A 51 5.90 0.68 3.85
C ILE A 51 5.82 -0.61 4.68
N ARG A 52 6.69 -0.79 5.68
CA ARG A 52 6.66 -1.96 6.57
C ARG A 52 5.37 -2.02 7.39
N TYR A 53 4.88 -0.88 7.87
CA TYR A 53 3.60 -0.82 8.54
C TYR A 53 2.44 -1.19 7.60
N LEU A 54 2.41 -0.65 6.39
CA LEU A 54 1.37 -0.97 5.40
C LEU A 54 1.40 -2.43 4.95
N ALA A 55 2.59 -2.98 4.69
CA ALA A 55 2.77 -4.33 4.17
C ALA A 55 2.55 -5.42 5.23
N PHE A 56 3.00 -5.19 6.47
CA PHE A 56 3.07 -6.23 7.50
C PHE A 56 2.31 -5.88 8.79
N GLY A 57 1.77 -4.67 8.93
CA GLY A 57 1.14 -4.20 10.18
C GLY A 57 2.14 -4.03 11.33
N VAL A 58 3.45 -4.04 11.05
CA VAL A 58 4.49 -3.95 12.06
C VAL A 58 4.71 -2.48 12.40
N LYS A 59 4.46 -2.11 13.66
CA LYS A 59 4.79 -0.77 14.15
C LYS A 59 6.30 -0.71 14.41
N PRO A 60 7.05 0.18 13.76
CA PRO A 60 8.47 0.35 14.03
C PRO A 60 8.68 0.86 15.47
N GLU A 61 9.72 0.35 16.13
CA GLU A 61 10.06 0.69 17.53
C GLU A 61 10.82 1.99 17.68
#